data_AF-A0A9P6ZVJ9-F1
#
_entry.id   AF-A0A9P6ZVJ9-F1
#
_cell.length_a   1.000
_cell.length_b   1.000
_cell.length_c   1.000
_cell.angle_alpha   90.00
_cell.angle_beta   90.00
_cell.angle_gamma   90.00
#
_symmetry.space_group_name_H-M   'P 1'
#
loop_
_entity.id
_entity.type
_entity.pdbx_description
1 polymer ?
#
loop_
_entity_poly.entity_id
_entity_poly.type
_entity_poly.pdbx_seq_one_letter_code
_entity_poly.pdbx_strand_id
1 'polypeptide(L)'
;MPLPALDRMFITSAWLHCVLFGVYIYAMSIRKRRAHWIIPLSCICHFSIATAHNILSLFYALQGLTNPAIIFVTDGSILYISRVTALSMTMIGLYLLNVGIIFLSFYLVWDHNLILTAVMLILEAGHLATAVASWSVVVRLGFFFRPAFDALLKADFILNLVLTICLTSGIAYRLWRAGKDTFGLTGHNAYKPAIYTIIQCGAIYTSSIIVVCALHLSGSPAAVMGDYVGVQVATLTPLLLIVNLSLGVTHGEHGETSDTAEPTFAQPAQPVQVSITQETHTHPDDTMELRPTRRNQSLRTYGDDEKGH
;
A
#
# COMPACT_ATOMS: atom_id res chain seq x y z
N MET A 1 -14.22 -30.53 23.21
CA MET A 1 -13.17 -29.70 23.82
C MET A 1 -13.11 -28.38 23.07
N PRO A 2 -13.08 -27.22 23.75
CA PRO A 2 -12.88 -25.94 23.08
C PRO A 2 -11.53 -25.96 22.35
N LEU A 3 -11.50 -25.50 21.10
CA LEU A 3 -10.25 -25.30 20.37
C LEU A 3 -9.35 -24.34 21.17
N PRO A 4 -8.03 -24.57 21.19
CA PRO A 4 -7.08 -23.57 21.68
C PRO A 4 -7.39 -22.20 21.07
N ALA A 5 -7.32 -21.14 21.87
CA ALA A 5 -7.59 -19.76 21.42
C ALA A 5 -6.78 -19.37 20.16
N LEU A 6 -5.64 -20.03 20.00
CA LEU A 6 -4.64 -19.84 18.97
C LEU A 6 -5.11 -20.30 17.58
N ASP A 7 -5.79 -21.43 17.49
CA ASP A 7 -6.34 -21.95 16.22
C ASP A 7 -7.44 -21.03 15.70
N ARG A 8 -8.24 -20.47 16.62
CA ARG A 8 -9.30 -19.51 16.27
C ARG A 8 -8.71 -18.25 15.66
N MET A 9 -7.63 -17.71 16.22
CA MET A 9 -6.95 -16.52 15.69
C MET A 9 -6.44 -16.78 14.26
N PHE A 10 -5.74 -17.89 14.05
CA PHE A 10 -5.20 -18.24 12.75
C PHE A 10 -6.30 -18.39 11.68
N ILE A 11 -7.35 -19.15 12.00
CA ILE A 11 -8.49 -19.35 11.10
C ILE A 11 -9.16 -18.01 10.78
N THR A 12 -9.47 -17.19 11.79
CA THR A 12 -10.12 -15.89 11.54
C THR A 12 -9.30 -14.98 10.63
N SER A 13 -7.97 -14.99 10.79
CA SER A 13 -7.10 -14.19 9.94
C SER A 13 -7.04 -14.70 8.51
N ALA A 14 -6.93 -16.02 8.30
CA ALA A 14 -6.98 -16.62 6.97
C ALA A 14 -8.31 -16.30 6.25
N TRP A 15 -9.44 -16.35 6.96
CA TRP A 15 -10.74 -15.97 6.41
C TRP A 15 -10.81 -14.49 6.01
N LEU A 16 -10.30 -13.58 6.85
CA LEU A 16 -10.25 -12.15 6.53
C LEU A 16 -9.45 -11.88 5.25
N HIS A 17 -8.35 -12.59 5.03
CA HIS A 17 -7.57 -12.51 3.79
C HIS A 17 -8.37 -12.92 2.56
N CYS A 18 -9.09 -14.04 2.63
CA CYS A 18 -9.92 -14.52 1.52
C CYS A 18 -11.03 -13.52 1.17
N VAL A 19 -11.67 -12.91 2.18
CA VAL A 19 -12.71 -11.89 1.95
C VAL A 19 -12.12 -10.63 1.32
N LEU A 20 -11.01 -10.12 1.85
CA LEU A 20 -10.34 -8.94 1.31
C LEU A 20 -9.86 -9.17 -0.14
N PHE A 21 -9.44 -10.39 -0.47
CA PHE A 21 -9.13 -10.75 -1.85
C PHE A 21 -10.34 -10.65 -2.77
N GLY A 22 -11.47 -11.24 -2.36
CA GLY A 22 -12.70 -11.20 -3.15
C GLY A 22 -13.13 -9.76 -3.43
N VAL A 23 -13.09 -8.90 -2.39
CA VAL A 23 -13.37 -7.46 -2.52
C VAL A 23 -12.40 -6.78 -3.48
N TYR A 24 -11.11 -7.12 -3.41
CA TYR A 24 -10.09 -6.57 -4.31
C TYR A 24 -10.35 -6.94 -5.77
N ILE A 25 -10.55 -8.23 -6.06
CA ILE A 25 -10.85 -8.71 -7.42
C ILE A 25 -12.13 -8.05 -7.94
N TYR A 26 -13.16 -8.00 -7.11
CA TYR A 26 -14.42 -7.34 -7.47
C TYR A 26 -14.23 -5.86 -7.83
N ALA A 27 -13.52 -5.10 -7.00
CA ALA A 27 -13.22 -3.70 -7.25
C ALA A 27 -12.41 -3.51 -8.55
N MET A 28 -11.46 -4.41 -8.81
CA MET A 28 -10.69 -4.42 -10.05
C MET A 28 -11.54 -4.79 -11.28
N SER A 29 -12.41 -5.79 -11.18
CA SER A 29 -13.26 -6.23 -12.30
C SER A 29 -14.27 -5.16 -12.72
N ILE A 30 -14.73 -4.33 -11.79
CA ILE A 30 -15.65 -3.21 -12.11
C ILE A 30 -14.93 -2.11 -12.89
N ARG A 31 -13.62 -1.91 -12.69
CA ARG A 31 -12.87 -0.85 -13.35
C ARG A 31 -12.32 -1.30 -14.71
N LYS A 32 -13.06 -1.03 -15.79
CA LYS A 32 -12.60 -1.19 -17.18
C LYS A 32 -11.57 -0.14 -17.68
N ARG A 33 -10.92 0.61 -16.79
CA ARG A 33 -10.01 1.69 -17.21
C ARG A 33 -8.70 1.14 -17.75
N ARG A 34 -8.13 1.78 -18.77
CA ARG A 34 -6.79 1.49 -19.35
C ARG A 34 -5.67 1.83 -18.34
N ALA A 35 -5.60 1.12 -17.22
CA ALA A 35 -4.43 1.16 -16.36
C ALA A 35 -3.25 0.52 -17.11
N HIS A 36 -2.03 1.01 -16.87
CA HIS A 36 -0.82 0.32 -17.31
C HIS A 36 -0.83 -1.10 -16.75
N TRP A 37 -0.76 -2.10 -17.63
CA TRP A 37 -0.88 -3.53 -17.33
C TRP A 37 0.10 -4.06 -16.26
N ILE A 38 1.17 -3.30 -15.98
CA ILE A 38 2.21 -3.62 -15.01
C ILE A 38 1.66 -3.57 -13.57
N ILE A 39 0.79 -2.60 -13.26
CA ILE A 39 0.22 -2.44 -11.92
C ILE A 39 -0.65 -3.65 -11.55
N PRO A 40 -1.68 -4.04 -12.33
CA PRO A 40 -2.49 -5.19 -11.98
C PRO A 40 -1.68 -6.50 -11.96
N LEU A 41 -0.67 -6.65 -12.83
CA LEU A 41 0.21 -7.82 -12.79
C LEU A 41 0.97 -7.91 -11.47
N SER A 42 1.60 -6.82 -11.02
CA SER A 42 2.31 -6.79 -9.74
C SER A 42 1.39 -7.14 -8.57
N CYS A 43 0.16 -6.60 -8.59
CA CYS A 43 -0.84 -6.90 -7.58
C CYS A 43 -1.25 -8.38 -7.57
N ILE A 44 -1.45 -8.98 -8.75
CA ILE A 44 -1.75 -10.41 -8.89
C ILE A 44 -0.60 -11.25 -8.34
N CYS A 45 0.65 -10.91 -8.65
CA CYS A 45 1.83 -11.62 -8.13
C CYS A 45 1.92 -11.51 -6.61
N HIS A 46 1.83 -10.29 -6.06
CA HIS A 46 1.85 -10.02 -4.62
C HIS A 46 0.75 -10.81 -3.90
N PHE A 47 -0.45 -10.79 -4.46
CA PHE A 47 -1.58 -11.52 -3.92
C PHE A 47 -1.38 -13.04 -3.97
N SER A 48 -0.86 -13.56 -5.07
CA SER A 48 -0.60 -14.99 -5.24
C SER A 48 0.42 -15.49 -4.21
N ILE A 49 1.46 -14.70 -3.94
CA ILE A 49 2.47 -15.00 -2.95
C ILE A 49 1.89 -14.94 -1.54
N ALA A 50 1.11 -13.92 -1.20
CA ALA A 50 0.43 -13.82 0.09
C ALA A 50 -0.52 -15.01 0.31
N THR A 51 -1.22 -15.44 -0.74
CA THR A 51 -2.11 -16.61 -0.69
C THR A 51 -1.32 -17.90 -0.49
N ALA A 52 -0.24 -18.11 -1.23
CA ALA A 52 0.64 -19.26 -1.06
C ALA A 52 1.21 -19.28 0.37
N HIS A 53 1.66 -18.14 0.89
CA HIS A 53 2.15 -18.00 2.25
C HIS A 53 1.09 -18.39 3.30
N ASN A 54 -0.16 -17.94 3.13
CA ASN A 54 -1.27 -18.31 4.01
C ASN A 54 -1.63 -19.79 3.93
N ILE A 55 -1.67 -20.37 2.73
CA ILE A 55 -1.93 -21.79 2.52
C ILE A 55 -0.85 -22.63 3.21
N LEU A 56 0.43 -22.27 3.01
CA LEU A 56 1.55 -22.92 3.70
C LEU A 56 1.41 -22.77 5.22
N SER A 57 1.00 -21.59 5.71
CA SER A 57 0.82 -21.34 7.14
C SER A 57 -0.28 -22.21 7.73
N LEU A 58 -1.36 -22.41 6.99
CA LEU A 58 -2.43 -23.33 7.37
C LEU A 58 -1.93 -24.78 7.39
N PHE A 59 -1.21 -25.22 6.35
CA PHE A 59 -0.62 -26.56 6.32
C PHE A 59 0.36 -26.78 7.48
N TYR A 60 1.16 -25.78 7.82
CA TYR A 60 2.09 -25.85 8.94
C TYR A 60 1.37 -26.02 10.28
N ALA A 61 0.35 -25.19 10.52
CA ALA A 61 -0.48 -25.26 11.71
C ALA A 61 -1.21 -26.61 11.79
N LEU A 62 -1.81 -27.07 10.69
CA LEU A 62 -2.48 -28.37 10.61
C LEU A 62 -1.52 -29.52 10.93
N GLN A 63 -0.32 -29.54 10.36
CA GLN A 63 0.68 -30.57 10.66
C GLN A 63 1.07 -30.57 12.14
N GLY A 64 1.19 -29.39 12.75
CA GLY A 64 1.45 -29.27 14.20
C GLY A 64 0.32 -29.84 15.07
N LEU A 65 -0.93 -29.74 14.60
CA LEU A 65 -2.12 -30.21 15.32
C LEU A 65 -2.47 -31.68 15.07
N THR A 66 -2.17 -32.22 13.88
CA THR A 66 -2.60 -33.57 13.49
C THR A 66 -1.55 -34.65 13.73
N ASN A 67 -0.27 -34.28 13.90
CA ASN A 67 0.79 -35.28 14.03
C ASN A 67 0.73 -35.93 15.42
N PRO A 68 0.45 -37.25 15.51
CA PRO A 68 0.28 -37.92 16.80
C PRO A 68 1.54 -37.88 17.66
N ALA A 69 2.73 -37.85 17.05
CA ALA A 69 4.00 -37.74 17.78
C ALA A 69 4.13 -36.41 18.56
N ILE A 70 3.39 -35.39 18.17
CA ILE A 70 3.41 -34.06 18.78
C ILE A 70 2.34 -33.94 19.88
N ILE A 71 1.14 -34.48 19.62
CA ILE A 71 -0.02 -34.36 20.51
C ILE A 71 0.23 -35.00 21.88
N PHE A 72 1.01 -36.09 21.94
CA PHE A 72 1.32 -36.78 23.20
C PHE A 72 2.43 -36.12 24.02
N VAL A 73 3.13 -35.12 23.46
CA VAL A 73 4.18 -34.38 24.16
C VAL A 73 3.58 -33.11 24.75
N THR A 74 3.73 -32.90 26.06
CA THR A 74 3.35 -31.64 26.70
C THR A 74 4.09 -30.48 26.01
N ASP A 75 3.35 -29.48 25.54
CA ASP A 75 3.86 -28.35 24.73
C ASP A 75 4.50 -28.73 23.39
N GLY A 76 4.20 -29.94 22.87
CA GLY A 76 4.74 -30.42 21.61
C GLY A 76 4.43 -29.51 20.42
N SER A 77 3.25 -28.88 20.39
CA SER A 77 2.85 -27.97 19.31
C SER A 77 3.72 -26.72 19.27
N ILE A 78 4.06 -26.14 20.41
CA ILE A 78 4.97 -25.00 20.53
C ILE A 78 6.37 -25.41 20.05
N LEU A 79 6.84 -26.57 20.50
CA LEU A 79 8.14 -27.11 20.11
C LEU A 79 8.22 -27.37 18.60
N TYR A 80 7.15 -27.91 18.00
CA TYR A 80 7.07 -28.14 16.56
C TYR A 80 7.09 -26.85 15.77
N ILE A 81 6.29 -25.86 16.18
CA ILE A 81 6.21 -24.56 15.50
C ILE A 81 7.55 -23.83 15.58
N SER A 82 8.26 -23.97 16.70
CA SER A 82 9.61 -23.42 16.89
C SER A 82 10.69 -24.14 16.06
N ARG A 83 10.38 -25.33 15.52
CA ARG A 83 11.35 -26.12 14.77
C ARG A 83 11.46 -25.58 13.35
N VAL A 84 12.70 -25.33 12.93
CA VAL A 84 12.98 -24.96 11.55
C VAL A 84 12.75 -26.16 10.64
N THR A 85 11.68 -26.10 9.87
CA THR A 85 11.31 -27.10 8.86
C THR A 85 11.55 -26.55 7.46
N ALA A 86 11.62 -27.43 6.46
CA ALA A 86 11.66 -27.01 5.06
C ALA A 86 10.48 -26.08 4.71
N LEU A 87 9.32 -26.32 5.30
CA LEU A 87 8.11 -25.53 5.08
C LEU A 87 8.21 -24.12 5.67
N SER A 88 8.79 -23.98 6.86
CA SER A 88 9.14 -22.67 7.45
C SER A 88 10.14 -21.90 6.57
N MET A 89 11.16 -22.57 6.01
CA MET A 89 12.09 -21.94 5.07
C MET A 89 11.38 -21.46 3.79
N THR A 90 10.44 -22.24 3.26
CA THR A 90 9.63 -21.83 2.09
C THR A 90 8.78 -20.60 2.41
N MET A 91 8.18 -20.51 3.59
CA MET A 91 7.41 -19.33 4.01
C MET A 91 8.25 -18.07 4.06
N ILE A 92 9.45 -18.18 4.65
CA ILE A 92 10.42 -17.07 4.70
C ILE A 92 10.78 -16.67 3.28
N GLY A 93 11.13 -17.63 2.41
CA GLY A 93 11.43 -17.36 1.00
C GLY A 93 10.30 -16.64 0.27
N LEU A 94 9.04 -17.05 0.48
CA LEU A 94 7.87 -16.36 -0.08
C LEU A 94 7.71 -14.95 0.47
N TYR A 95 7.93 -14.75 1.77
CA TYR A 95 7.90 -13.42 2.38
C TYR A 95 8.96 -12.50 1.76
N LEU A 96 10.19 -12.98 1.59
CA LEU A 96 11.27 -12.22 0.95
C LEU A 96 10.96 -11.89 -0.51
N LEU A 97 10.42 -12.84 -1.27
CA LEU A 97 9.96 -12.60 -2.63
C LEU A 97 8.87 -11.52 -2.67
N ASN A 98 7.95 -11.56 -1.71
CA ASN A 98 6.86 -10.60 -1.59
C ASN A 98 7.38 -9.19 -1.37
N VAL A 99 8.30 -9.02 -0.42
CA VAL A 99 8.98 -7.75 -0.11
C VAL A 99 9.69 -7.20 -1.36
N GLY A 100 10.40 -8.05 -2.09
CA GLY A 100 11.06 -7.66 -3.35
C GLY A 100 10.09 -7.12 -4.42
N ILE A 101 8.89 -7.69 -4.53
CA ILE A 101 7.85 -7.23 -5.47
C ILE A 101 7.24 -5.89 -5.03
N ILE A 102 7.01 -5.70 -3.72
CA ILE A 102 6.59 -4.39 -3.20
C ILE A 102 7.63 -3.35 -3.58
N PHE A 103 8.91 -3.65 -3.36
CA PHE A 103 10.00 -2.74 -3.67
C PHE A 103 10.07 -2.38 -5.15
N LEU A 104 9.92 -3.36 -6.05
CA LEU A 104 9.86 -3.12 -7.50
C LEU A 104 8.70 -2.20 -7.87
N SER A 105 7.53 -2.44 -7.26
CA SER A 105 6.35 -1.58 -7.44
C SER A 105 6.61 -0.16 -6.94
N PHE A 106 7.28 -0.02 -5.80
CA PHE A 106 7.62 1.29 -5.22
C PHE A 106 8.59 2.07 -6.11
N TYR A 107 9.62 1.42 -6.64
CA TYR A 107 10.55 2.00 -7.60
C TYR A 107 9.84 2.52 -8.86
N LEU A 108 8.94 1.70 -9.43
CA LEU A 108 8.11 2.09 -10.57
C LEU A 108 7.20 3.29 -10.25
N VAL A 109 6.60 3.29 -9.07
CA VAL A 109 5.69 4.35 -8.64
C VAL A 109 6.42 5.68 -8.54
N TRP A 110 7.66 5.74 -8.03
CA TRP A 110 8.36 7.00 -7.76
C TRP A 110 9.04 7.68 -8.96
N ASP A 111 8.72 7.27 -10.17
CA ASP A 111 9.16 7.89 -11.42
C ASP A 111 10.67 8.20 -11.42
N HIS A 112 11.47 7.18 -11.08
CA HIS A 112 12.93 7.23 -11.09
C HIS A 112 13.61 8.22 -10.11
N ASN A 113 12.96 8.69 -9.05
CA ASN A 113 13.67 9.41 -8.00
C ASN A 113 14.60 8.47 -7.22
N LEU A 114 15.85 8.38 -7.67
CA LEU A 114 16.83 7.41 -7.17
C LEU A 114 17.18 7.61 -5.70
N ILE A 115 17.19 8.85 -5.20
CA ILE A 115 17.60 9.15 -3.82
C ILE A 115 16.65 8.51 -2.82
N LEU A 116 15.34 8.78 -2.93
CA LEU A 116 14.36 8.23 -1.99
C LEU A 116 14.29 6.71 -2.09
N THR A 117 14.36 6.18 -3.31
CA THR A 117 14.34 4.74 -3.54
C THR A 117 15.57 4.07 -2.94
N ALA A 118 16.76 4.67 -3.08
CA ALA A 118 17.99 4.17 -2.49
C ALA A 118 17.93 4.18 -0.95
N VAL A 119 17.38 5.24 -0.35
CA VAL A 119 17.18 5.29 1.11
C VAL A 119 16.27 4.15 1.57
N MET A 120 15.11 3.97 0.94
CA MET A 120 14.20 2.86 1.28
C MET A 120 14.83 1.49 1.05
N LEU A 121 15.61 1.33 -0.01
CA LEU A 121 16.34 0.09 -0.29
C LEU A 121 17.37 -0.24 0.79
N ILE A 122 18.10 0.78 1.28
CA ILE A 122 19.10 0.60 2.35
C ILE A 122 18.40 0.21 3.65
N LEU A 123 17.29 0.88 3.99
CA LEU A 123 16.48 0.53 5.16
C LEU A 123 15.95 -0.91 5.08
N GLU A 124 15.41 -1.31 3.93
CA GLU A 124 14.92 -2.66 3.70
C GLU A 124 16.05 -3.70 3.74
N ALA A 125 17.20 -3.40 3.12
CA ALA A 125 18.36 -4.29 3.16
C ALA A 125 18.87 -4.47 4.59
N GLY A 126 18.84 -3.41 5.41
CA GLY A 126 19.16 -3.48 6.83
C GLY A 126 18.20 -4.39 7.60
N HIS A 127 16.89 -4.21 7.41
CA HIS A 127 15.84 -5.04 7.99
C HIS A 127 15.98 -6.52 7.56
N LEU A 128 16.20 -6.75 6.26
CA LEU A 128 16.43 -8.10 5.74
C LEU A 128 17.68 -8.75 6.35
N ALA A 129 18.77 -7.98 6.49
CA ALA A 129 19.98 -8.46 7.11
C ALA A 129 19.77 -8.83 8.58
N THR A 130 19.02 -8.03 9.36
CA THR A 130 18.69 -8.34 10.75
C THR A 130 17.79 -9.56 10.87
N ALA A 131 16.80 -9.71 10.00
CA ALA A 131 15.91 -10.87 9.96
C ALA A 131 16.70 -12.17 9.64
N VAL A 132 17.53 -12.15 8.60
CA VAL A 132 18.35 -13.31 8.21
C VAL A 132 19.38 -13.64 9.29
N ALA A 133 20.01 -12.63 9.90
CA ALA A 133 20.94 -12.83 11.00
C ALA A 133 20.25 -13.46 12.20
N SER A 134 19.08 -12.94 12.62
CA SER A 134 18.27 -13.49 13.71
C SER A 134 17.93 -14.96 13.45
N TRP A 135 17.48 -15.27 12.23
CA TRP A 135 17.15 -16.63 11.84
C TRP A 135 18.36 -17.56 11.84
N SER A 136 19.50 -17.08 11.35
CA SER A 136 20.73 -17.87 11.34
C SER A 136 21.20 -18.26 12.74
N VAL A 137 20.98 -17.39 13.74
CA VAL A 137 21.25 -17.65 15.16
C VAL A 137 20.31 -18.75 15.66
N VAL A 138 19.01 -18.66 15.36
CA VAL A 138 18.01 -19.67 15.74
C VAL A 138 18.35 -21.04 15.16
N VAL A 139 18.65 -21.12 13.86
CA VAL A 139 19.00 -22.37 13.16
C VAL A 139 20.26 -23.02 13.74
N ARG A 140 21.31 -22.22 14.00
CA ARG A 140 22.60 -22.76 14.44
C ARG A 140 22.62 -23.17 15.90
N LEU A 141 21.94 -22.42 16.76
CA LEU A 141 22.09 -22.52 18.21
C LEU A 141 20.89 -23.19 18.89
N GLY A 142 19.77 -23.35 18.19
CA GLY A 142 18.61 -24.12 18.66
C GLY A 142 17.84 -23.51 19.84
N PHE A 143 18.24 -22.34 20.35
CA PHE A 143 17.62 -21.69 21.51
C PHE A 143 17.44 -20.18 21.33
N PHE A 144 16.23 -19.70 21.61
CA PHE A 144 15.81 -18.29 21.55
C PHE A 144 16.40 -17.41 22.67
N PHE A 145 16.99 -18.01 23.71
CA PHE A 145 17.35 -17.31 24.96
C PHE A 145 18.75 -16.69 24.98
N ARG A 146 19.33 -16.33 23.84
CA ARG A 146 20.65 -15.68 23.81
C ARG A 146 20.52 -14.15 23.69
N PRO A 147 21.34 -13.38 24.43
CA PRO A 147 21.35 -11.92 24.34
C PRO A 147 21.55 -11.37 22.91
N ALA A 148 22.28 -12.10 22.07
CA ALA A 148 22.49 -11.72 20.67
C ALA A 148 21.20 -11.79 19.83
N PHE A 149 20.34 -12.79 20.08
CA PHE A 149 19.06 -12.89 19.39
C PHE A 149 18.14 -11.74 19.78
N ASP A 150 18.04 -11.43 21.08
CA ASP A 150 17.25 -10.32 21.59
C ASP A 150 17.69 -8.96 21.01
N ALA A 151 19.01 -8.73 20.89
CA ALA A 151 19.53 -7.52 20.26
C ALA A 151 19.16 -7.41 18.77
N LEU A 152 19.30 -8.51 18.02
CA LEU A 152 18.95 -8.56 16.60
C LEU A 152 17.44 -8.41 16.37
N LEU A 153 16.63 -9.05 17.21
CA LEU A 153 15.17 -8.98 17.16
C LEU A 153 14.68 -7.56 17.47
N LYS A 154 15.25 -6.89 18.47
CA LYS A 154 14.96 -5.47 18.76
C LYS A 154 15.33 -4.57 17.60
N ALA A 155 16.50 -4.78 16.99
CA ALA A 155 16.91 -4.03 15.81
C ALA A 155 15.94 -4.25 14.64
N ASP A 156 15.51 -5.50 14.42
CA ASP A 156 14.54 -5.88 13.41
C ASP A 156 13.21 -5.15 13.58
N PHE A 157 12.64 -5.16 14.80
CA PHE A 157 11.41 -4.44 15.10
C PHE A 157 11.53 -2.93 14.91
N ILE A 158 12.64 -2.32 15.33
CA ILE A 158 12.87 -0.87 15.16
C ILE A 158 12.97 -0.54 13.67
N LEU A 159 13.73 -1.32 12.90
CA LEU A 159 13.87 -1.11 11.45
C LEU A 159 12.54 -1.26 10.73
N ASN A 160 11.76 -2.29 11.05
CA ASN A 160 10.43 -2.51 10.47
C ASN A 160 9.47 -1.35 10.79
N LEU A 161 9.51 -0.85 12.03
CA LEU A 161 8.70 0.29 12.46
C LEU A 161 9.09 1.58 11.73
N VAL A 162 10.40 1.88 11.64
CA VAL A 162 10.91 3.04 10.91
C VAL A 162 10.55 2.96 9.43
N LEU A 163 10.77 1.80 8.80
CA LEU A 163 10.44 1.54 7.41
C LEU A 163 8.95 1.81 7.15
N THR A 164 8.07 1.28 8.00
CA THR A 164 6.62 1.43 7.85
C THR A 164 6.17 2.88 7.99
N ILE A 165 6.72 3.61 8.97
CA ILE A 165 6.41 5.04 9.15
C ILE A 165 6.91 5.85 7.96
N CYS A 166 8.15 5.63 7.52
CA CYS A 166 8.74 6.31 6.37
C CYS A 166 7.95 6.02 5.09
N LEU A 167 7.54 4.78 4.86
CA LEU A 167 6.75 4.39 3.68
C LEU A 167 5.38 5.05 3.69
N THR A 168 4.66 4.96 4.82
CA THR A 168 3.31 5.54 4.97
C THR A 168 3.35 7.06 4.81
N SER A 169 4.28 7.72 5.51
CA SER A 169 4.44 9.18 5.44
C SER A 169 4.90 9.64 4.06
N GLY A 170 5.81 8.91 3.41
CA GLY A 170 6.25 9.19 2.05
C GLY A 170 5.09 9.15 1.06
N ILE A 171 4.29 8.07 1.07
CA ILE A 171 3.14 7.95 0.17
C ILE A 171 2.11 9.05 0.45
N ALA A 172 1.78 9.30 1.72
CA ALA A 172 0.86 10.37 2.11
C ALA A 172 1.35 11.75 1.66
N TYR A 173 2.64 12.05 1.84
CA TYR A 173 3.26 13.30 1.40
C TYR A 173 3.17 13.48 -0.11
N ARG A 174 3.43 12.42 -0.89
CA ARG A 174 3.34 12.49 -2.35
C ARG A 174 1.90 12.72 -2.83
N LEU A 175 0.92 12.02 -2.26
CA LEU A 175 -0.49 12.25 -2.56
C LEU A 175 -0.90 13.68 -2.20
N TRP A 176 -0.43 14.17 -1.05
CA TRP A 176 -0.68 15.55 -0.65
C TRP A 176 -0.10 16.55 -1.64
N ARG A 177 1.13 16.35 -2.11
CA ARG A 177 1.77 17.18 -3.13
C ARG A 177 1.01 17.15 -4.47
N ALA A 178 0.66 15.97 -4.97
CA ALA A 178 -0.16 15.83 -6.17
C ALA A 178 -1.54 16.49 -6.01
N GLY A 179 -2.12 16.43 -4.81
CA GLY A 179 -3.34 17.13 -4.46
C GLY A 179 -3.21 18.65 -4.44
N LYS A 180 -2.04 19.20 -4.08
CA LYS A 180 -1.79 20.65 -4.16
C LYS A 180 -1.71 21.14 -5.60
N ASP A 181 -1.07 20.36 -6.47
CA ASP A 181 -0.92 20.73 -7.89
C ASP A 181 -2.29 20.73 -8.61
N THR A 182 -3.20 19.84 -8.21
CA THR A 182 -4.58 19.76 -8.73
C THR A 182 -5.56 20.76 -8.09
N PHE A 183 -5.30 21.16 -6.84
CA PHE A 183 -6.14 22.13 -6.11
C PHE A 183 -6.26 23.47 -6.84
N GLY A 184 -5.20 23.92 -7.53
CA GLY A 184 -5.23 25.16 -8.31
C GLY A 184 -6.23 25.16 -9.47
N LEU A 185 -6.66 23.98 -9.95
CA LEU A 185 -7.60 23.84 -11.05
C LEU A 185 -9.04 23.60 -10.59
N THR A 186 -9.23 22.84 -9.51
CA THR A 186 -10.56 22.35 -9.08
C THR A 186 -11.07 23.00 -7.79
N GLY A 187 -10.25 23.77 -7.07
CA GLY A 187 -10.63 24.39 -5.80
C GLY A 187 -10.87 23.41 -4.65
N HIS A 188 -10.71 22.09 -4.85
CA HIS A 188 -10.82 21.07 -3.82
C HIS A 188 -9.72 20.00 -3.95
N ASN A 189 -9.22 19.50 -2.82
CA ASN A 189 -8.20 18.45 -2.83
C ASN A 189 -8.86 17.07 -2.86
N ALA A 190 -9.02 16.53 -4.07
CA ALA A 190 -9.63 15.22 -4.31
C ALA A 190 -8.91 14.04 -3.62
N TYR A 191 -7.65 14.22 -3.19
CA TYR A 191 -6.84 13.17 -2.57
C TYR A 191 -6.96 13.12 -1.03
N LYS A 192 -7.65 14.09 -0.39
CA LYS A 192 -7.81 14.11 1.07
C LYS A 192 -8.30 12.78 1.65
N PRO A 193 -9.38 12.16 1.14
CA PRO A 193 -9.87 10.89 1.67
C PRO A 193 -8.82 9.77 1.58
N ALA A 194 -8.13 9.67 0.43
CA ALA A 194 -7.11 8.65 0.21
C ALA A 194 -5.91 8.81 1.18
N ILE A 195 -5.50 10.05 1.44
CA ILE A 195 -4.43 10.35 2.41
C ILE A 195 -4.81 9.88 3.81
N TYR A 196 -6.03 10.18 4.28
CA TYR A 196 -6.50 9.75 5.59
C TYR A 196 -6.54 8.22 5.71
N THR A 197 -7.01 7.53 4.68
CA THR A 197 -7.06 6.07 4.70
C THR A 197 -5.66 5.46 4.75
N ILE A 198 -4.69 5.99 4.00
CA ILE A 198 -3.30 5.51 4.04
C ILE A 198 -2.69 5.69 5.43
N ILE A 199 -2.90 6.86 6.05
CA ILE A 199 -2.42 7.13 7.42
C ILE A 199 -3.09 6.18 8.42
N GLN A 200 -4.40 5.97 8.31
CA GLN A 200 -5.15 5.07 9.18
C GLN A 200 -4.67 3.61 9.05
N CYS A 201 -4.51 3.11 7.82
CA CYS A 201 -3.99 1.77 7.57
C CYS A 201 -2.56 1.61 8.09
N GLY A 202 -1.69 2.59 7.84
CA GLY A 202 -0.33 2.59 8.35
C GLY A 202 -0.27 2.60 9.88
N ALA A 203 -1.14 3.35 10.55
CA ALA A 203 -1.24 3.37 12.01
C ALA A 203 -1.71 2.03 12.59
N ILE A 204 -2.65 1.34 11.93
CA ILE A 204 -3.08 -0.01 12.34
C ILE A 204 -1.92 -0.98 12.23
N TYR A 205 -1.16 -0.93 11.13
CA TYR A 205 -0.02 -1.82 10.93
C TYR A 205 1.12 -1.54 11.91
N THR A 206 1.51 -0.28 12.13
CA THR A 206 2.54 0.06 13.14
C THR A 206 2.11 -0.34 14.56
N SER A 207 0.84 -0.15 14.91
CA SER A 207 0.30 -0.61 16.19
C SER A 207 0.43 -2.14 16.35
N SER A 208 0.23 -2.90 15.27
CA SER A 208 0.40 -4.36 15.29
C SER A 208 1.85 -4.75 15.55
N ILE A 209 2.81 -4.07 14.90
CA ILE A 209 4.25 -4.30 15.11
C ILE A 209 4.63 -4.03 16.57
N ILE A 210 4.11 -2.95 17.17
CA ILE A 210 4.38 -2.60 18.57
C ILE A 210 3.86 -3.70 19.52
N VAL A 211 2.65 -4.21 19.26
CA VAL A 211 2.06 -5.30 20.07
C VAL A 211 2.90 -6.58 19.96
N VAL A 212 3.30 -6.97 18.75
CA VAL A 212 4.14 -8.16 18.51
C VAL A 212 5.50 -8.00 19.18
N CYS A 213 6.13 -6.83 19.06
CA CYS A 213 7.37 -6.51 19.76
C CYS A 213 7.21 -6.62 21.28
N ALA A 214 6.14 -6.08 21.86
CA ALA A 214 5.86 -6.19 23.29
C ALA A 214 5.68 -7.66 23.74
N LEU A 215 5.02 -8.49 22.92
CA LEU A 215 4.89 -9.92 23.18
C LEU A 215 6.26 -10.63 23.20
N HIS A 216 7.14 -10.31 22.25
CA HIS A 216 8.51 -10.85 22.24
C HIS A 216 9.32 -10.42 23.46
N LEU A 217 9.25 -9.13 23.83
CA LEU A 217 9.93 -8.60 25.02
C LEU A 217 9.41 -9.23 26.32
N SER A 218 8.15 -9.65 26.36
CA SER A 218 7.58 -10.38 27.50
C SER A 218 7.98 -11.87 27.55
N GLY A 219 8.66 -12.38 26.52
CA GLY A 219 8.98 -13.81 26.39
C GLY A 219 7.74 -14.70 26.21
N SER A 220 6.61 -14.11 25.80
CA SER A 220 5.36 -14.84 25.65
C SER A 220 5.40 -15.74 24.41
N PRO A 221 5.00 -17.02 24.51
CA PRO A 221 4.90 -17.89 23.33
C PRO A 221 3.86 -17.39 22.32
N ALA A 222 2.95 -16.49 22.73
CA ALA A 222 2.03 -15.81 21.82
C ALA A 222 2.73 -14.90 20.81
N ALA A 223 3.99 -14.52 21.03
CA ALA A 223 4.76 -13.67 20.13
C ALA A 223 4.94 -14.32 18.74
N VAL A 224 5.22 -15.62 18.70
CA VAL A 224 5.35 -16.39 17.45
C VAL A 224 4.06 -16.35 16.63
N MET A 225 2.91 -16.35 17.30
CA MET A 225 1.60 -16.21 16.64
C MET A 225 1.34 -14.78 16.19
N GLY A 226 1.78 -13.82 17.01
CA GLY A 226 1.84 -12.42 16.65
C GLY A 226 2.61 -12.20 15.34
N ASP A 227 3.72 -12.90 15.13
CA ASP A 227 4.51 -12.80 13.89
C ASP A 227 3.70 -13.26 12.66
N TYR A 228 3.01 -14.41 12.74
CA TYR A 228 2.17 -14.88 11.63
C TYR A 228 1.03 -13.90 11.30
N VAL A 229 0.37 -13.36 12.32
CA VAL A 229 -0.67 -12.33 12.14
C VAL A 229 -0.05 -11.04 11.61
N GLY A 230 1.15 -10.67 12.06
CA GLY A 230 1.90 -9.50 11.61
C GLY A 230 2.24 -9.57 10.13
N VAL A 231 2.75 -10.71 9.65
CA VAL A 231 3.03 -10.96 8.22
C VAL A 231 1.76 -10.85 7.40
N GLN A 232 0.65 -11.37 7.92
CA GLN A 232 -0.67 -11.25 7.30
C GLN A 232 -1.10 -9.78 7.16
N VAL A 233 -1.09 -9.00 8.24
CA VAL A 233 -1.40 -7.55 8.19
C VAL A 233 -0.44 -6.79 7.26
N ALA A 234 0.85 -7.15 7.26
CA ALA A 234 1.85 -6.57 6.36
C ALA A 234 1.46 -6.77 4.89
N THR A 235 1.02 -7.98 4.52
CA THR A 235 0.58 -8.28 3.14
C THR A 235 -0.77 -7.66 2.77
N LEU A 236 -1.65 -7.35 3.74
CA LEU A 236 -2.92 -6.67 3.50
C LEU A 236 -2.77 -5.17 3.24
N THR A 237 -1.77 -4.54 3.87
CA THR A 237 -1.54 -3.09 3.77
C THR A 237 -1.41 -2.60 2.32
N PRO A 238 -0.58 -3.20 1.44
CA PRO A 238 -0.49 -2.76 0.05
C PRO A 238 -1.81 -2.98 -0.72
N LEU A 239 -2.55 -4.07 -0.44
CA LEU A 239 -3.85 -4.33 -1.06
C LEU A 239 -4.86 -3.24 -0.71
N LEU A 240 -4.98 -2.88 0.56
CA LEU A 240 -5.85 -1.79 1.02
C LEU A 240 -5.47 -0.47 0.34
N LEU A 241 -4.18 -0.20 0.20
CA LEU A 241 -3.70 1.01 -0.48
C LEU A 241 -4.16 1.05 -1.94
N ILE A 242 -4.03 -0.07 -2.66
CA ILE A 242 -4.45 -0.17 -4.07
C ILE A 242 -5.98 -0.02 -4.19
N VAL A 243 -6.76 -0.65 -3.30
CA VAL A 243 -8.24 -0.51 -3.29
C VAL A 243 -8.62 0.95 -3.09
N ASN A 244 -7.99 1.66 -2.16
CA ASN A 244 -8.32 3.05 -1.88
C ASN A 244 -7.91 4.02 -3.00
N LEU A 245 -6.73 3.83 -3.59
CA LEU A 245 -6.35 4.53 -4.84
C LEU A 245 -7.35 4.20 -5.96
N SER A 246 -7.89 2.98 -5.94
CA SER A 246 -8.91 2.52 -6.88
C SER A 246 -10.32 2.97 -6.53
N LEU A 247 -10.58 3.67 -5.43
CA LEU A 247 -11.91 4.22 -5.10
C LEU A 247 -11.92 5.75 -5.17
N GLY A 248 -10.80 6.40 -4.83
CA GLY A 248 -10.69 7.86 -4.73
C GLY A 248 -10.64 8.63 -6.07
N VAL A 249 -10.36 7.98 -7.20
CA VAL A 249 -10.17 8.66 -8.51
C VAL A 249 -11.50 8.93 -9.26
N THR A 250 -12.65 8.59 -8.68
CA THR A 250 -13.91 8.47 -9.45
C THR A 250 -14.77 9.76 -9.53
N HIS A 251 -14.31 10.91 -9.04
CA HIS A 251 -15.16 12.11 -8.93
C HIS A 251 -14.87 13.23 -9.95
N GLY A 252 -14.16 12.94 -11.05
CA GLY A 252 -13.78 13.95 -12.05
C GLY A 252 -14.55 13.90 -13.38
N GLU A 253 -15.28 12.84 -13.70
CA GLU A 253 -16.15 12.83 -14.88
C GLU A 253 -17.49 13.47 -14.51
N HIS A 254 -17.46 14.79 -14.22
CA HIS A 254 -18.60 15.60 -14.61
C HIS A 254 -18.63 15.53 -16.14
N GLY A 255 -19.61 14.81 -16.66
CA GLY A 255 -19.99 14.96 -18.04
C GLY A 255 -20.31 16.42 -18.29
N GLU A 256 -19.37 17.14 -18.90
CA GLU A 256 -19.71 18.19 -19.83
C GLU A 256 -20.41 17.51 -21.02
N THR A 257 -21.63 17.03 -20.79
CA THR A 257 -22.64 17.09 -21.82
C THR A 257 -22.88 18.58 -22.02
N SER A 258 -22.02 19.21 -22.82
CA SER A 258 -22.35 20.45 -23.50
C SER A 258 -23.50 20.14 -24.45
N ASP A 259 -24.70 20.08 -23.89
CA ASP A 259 -25.93 20.22 -24.66
C ASP A 259 -25.95 21.66 -25.16
N THR A 260 -25.37 21.83 -26.35
CA THR A 260 -25.70 22.94 -27.24
C THR A 260 -27.11 22.67 -27.77
N ALA A 261 -28.13 23.11 -27.04
CA ALA A 261 -29.43 23.56 -27.57
C ALA A 261 -30.36 24.10 -26.44
N GLU A 262 -30.45 25.42 -26.34
CA GLU A 262 -31.60 26.18 -25.80
C GLU A 262 -32.89 25.95 -26.64
N PRO A 263 -34.10 26.47 -26.30
CA PRO A 263 -34.61 27.06 -25.04
C PRO A 263 -36.06 26.61 -24.65
N THR A 264 -36.57 27.16 -23.53
CA THR A 264 -38.02 27.41 -23.22
C THR A 264 -38.84 26.29 -22.55
N PHE A 265 -39.17 26.45 -21.25
CA PHE A 265 -40.53 26.79 -20.76
C PHE A 265 -40.51 27.05 -19.25
N ALA A 266 -41.40 27.95 -18.82
CA ALA A 266 -41.40 28.71 -17.58
C ALA A 266 -41.55 27.90 -16.27
N GLN A 267 -40.86 28.35 -15.23
CA GLN A 267 -41.31 28.17 -13.84
C GLN A 267 -41.00 29.44 -13.00
N PRO A 268 -42.00 30.04 -12.33
CA PRO A 268 -41.83 31.32 -11.65
C PRO A 268 -41.35 31.18 -10.19
N ALA A 269 -40.28 31.94 -9.90
CA ALA A 269 -40.01 32.76 -8.72
C ALA A 269 -39.81 32.13 -7.33
N GLN A 270 -38.54 32.08 -6.91
CA GLN A 270 -38.12 32.70 -5.66
C GLN A 270 -36.78 33.45 -5.85
N PRO A 271 -36.75 34.80 -5.72
CA PRO A 271 -35.52 35.57 -5.85
C PRO A 271 -34.81 35.70 -4.48
N VAL A 272 -33.59 35.17 -4.39
CA VAL A 272 -32.62 35.61 -3.38
C VAL A 272 -31.96 36.87 -3.93
N GLN A 273 -32.25 38.01 -3.31
CA GLN A 273 -31.60 39.28 -3.61
C GLN A 273 -30.13 39.22 -3.19
N VAL A 274 -29.23 39.17 -4.18
CA VAL A 274 -27.83 39.55 -4.00
C VAL A 274 -27.70 40.98 -4.49
N SER A 275 -27.58 41.92 -3.56
CA SER A 275 -27.27 43.32 -3.85
C SER A 275 -25.80 43.40 -4.30
N ILE A 276 -25.56 43.33 -5.60
CA ILE A 276 -24.27 43.66 -6.20
C ILE A 276 -24.25 45.16 -6.41
N THR A 277 -23.57 45.89 -5.54
CA THR A 277 -23.21 47.28 -5.75
C THR A 277 -22.13 47.31 -6.83
N GLN A 278 -22.54 47.40 -8.09
CA GLN A 278 -21.64 47.60 -9.22
C GLN A 278 -21.30 49.09 -9.27
N GLU A 279 -20.13 49.48 -8.76
CA GLU A 279 -19.55 50.79 -9.03
C GLU A 279 -19.14 50.83 -10.51
N THR A 280 -19.99 51.43 -11.33
CA THR A 280 -19.68 51.80 -12.70
C THR A 280 -18.65 52.93 -12.67
N HIS A 281 -17.37 52.58 -12.66
CA HIS A 281 -16.32 53.56 -12.91
C HIS A 281 -16.24 53.82 -14.42
N THR A 282 -16.94 54.85 -14.86
CA THR A 282 -16.89 55.40 -16.22
C THR A 282 -15.47 55.93 -16.45
N HIS A 283 -14.62 55.14 -17.12
CA HIS A 283 -13.31 55.60 -17.57
C HIS A 283 -13.51 56.40 -18.86
N PRO A 284 -13.07 57.66 -18.94
CA PRO A 284 -13.10 58.40 -20.17
C PRO A 284 -12.15 57.78 -21.20
N ASP A 285 -12.69 57.73 -22.40
CA ASP A 285 -12.09 57.41 -23.69
C ASP A 285 -10.86 58.31 -23.91
N ASP A 286 -9.66 57.72 -23.93
CA ASP A 286 -8.46 58.39 -24.45
C ASP A 286 -7.72 57.47 -25.43
N THR A 287 -7.91 57.89 -26.68
CA THR A 287 -7.23 57.59 -27.93
C THR A 287 -5.70 57.41 -27.89
N MET A 288 -5.21 56.66 -28.90
CA MET A 288 -3.81 56.44 -29.34
C MET A 288 -3.02 55.38 -28.55
N GLU A 289 -2.27 54.44 -29.13
CA GLU A 289 -1.61 54.39 -30.44
C GLU A 289 -1.29 52.91 -30.78
N LEU A 290 -1.53 52.51 -32.03
CA LEU A 290 -1.18 51.18 -32.56
C LEU A 290 0.35 51.01 -32.66
N ARG A 291 0.93 50.04 -31.95
CA ARG A 291 2.30 49.57 -32.18
C ARG A 291 2.30 48.12 -32.68
N PRO A 292 2.56 47.87 -33.99
CA PRO A 292 2.61 46.52 -34.53
C PRO A 292 3.96 45.88 -34.18
N THR A 293 3.97 44.96 -33.21
CA THR A 293 5.15 44.13 -32.96
C THR A 293 5.08 42.87 -33.81
N ARG A 294 5.64 43.02 -35.02
CA ARG A 294 6.13 41.97 -35.91
C ARG A 294 6.99 40.98 -35.12
N ARG A 295 6.56 39.73 -34.96
CA ARG A 295 7.46 38.63 -34.59
C ARG A 295 7.27 37.44 -35.52
N ASN A 296 8.41 37.05 -36.07
CA ASN A 296 8.58 36.24 -37.25
C ASN A 296 8.14 34.79 -37.07
N GLN A 297 7.64 34.26 -38.19
CA GLN A 297 7.63 32.87 -38.58
C GLN A 297 8.93 32.14 -38.20
N SER A 298 8.79 30.95 -37.61
CA SER A 298 9.72 29.85 -37.89
C SER A 298 8.89 28.65 -38.32
N LEU A 299 8.66 28.58 -39.63
CA LEU A 299 8.15 27.43 -40.35
C LEU A 299 9.17 26.30 -40.17
N ARG A 300 8.88 25.32 -39.30
CA ARG A 300 9.67 24.08 -39.22
C ARG A 300 8.97 23.05 -40.09
N THR A 301 9.52 22.89 -41.29
CA THR A 301 9.28 21.80 -42.23
C THR A 301 9.49 20.46 -41.52
N TYR A 302 8.44 19.64 -41.45
CA TYR A 302 8.55 18.23 -41.09
C TYR A 302 8.81 17.47 -42.39
N GLY A 303 10.01 16.91 -42.51
CA GLY A 303 10.38 16.04 -43.61
C GLY A 303 9.79 14.66 -43.37
N ASP A 304 9.08 14.18 -44.39
CA ASP A 304 8.82 12.77 -44.63
C ASP A 304 10.17 12.04 -44.78
N ASP A 305 10.42 11.05 -43.92
CA ASP A 305 11.42 10.02 -44.19
C ASP A 305 10.69 8.68 -44.29
N GLU A 306 10.30 8.41 -45.53
CA GLU A 306 10.14 7.09 -46.15
C GLU A 306 11.44 6.28 -45.96
N LYS A 307 11.41 5.17 -45.21
CA LYS A 307 12.32 4.03 -45.46
C LYS A 307 11.63 2.71 -45.17
N GLY A 308 11.45 1.93 -46.24
CA GLY A 308 11.11 0.52 -46.17
C GLY A 308 12.28 -0.35 -45.72
N HIS A 309 11.92 -1.51 -45.18
CA HIS A 309 12.48 -2.83 -45.50
C HIS A 309 11.54 -3.91 -44.95
#